data_AF-A0A7Y8UU37-F1
#
_entry.id   AF-A0A7Y8UU37-F1
#
_cell.length_a   1.000
_cell.length_b   1.000
_cell.length_c   1.000
_cell.angle_alpha   90.00
_cell.angle_beta   90.00
_cell.angle_gamma   90.00
#
_symmetry.space_group_name_H-M   'P 1'
#
loop_
_entity.id
_entity.type
_entity.pdbx_description
1 polymer ?
#
loop_
_entity_poly.entity_id
_entity_poly.type
_entity_poly.pdbx_seq_one_letter_code
_entity_poly.pdbx_strand_id
1 'polypeptide(L)'
;MKPVRLGDLSVGFVHSLADAIHSHGLDPQPLLLQYGLDPARLAEAGARLSIPRYMRLGHAAIQLTGDPGLGLRMGQLSRLSQAGLAGV
;
A
#
# COMPACT_ATOMS: atom_id res chain seq x y z
N MET A 1 23.43 13.37 -12.73
CA MET A 1 23.03 11.96 -12.49
C MET A 1 21.57 11.80 -12.86
N LYS A 2 21.21 10.76 -13.64
CA LYS A 2 19.80 10.44 -13.94
C LYS A 2 19.21 9.76 -12.69
N PRO A 3 18.05 10.17 -12.16
CA PRO A 3 17.47 9.54 -10.98
C PRO A 3 17.17 8.07 -11.27
N VAL A 4 17.51 7.19 -10.32
CA VAL A 4 17.19 5.76 -10.38
C VAL A 4 15.67 5.60 -10.45
N ARG A 5 15.17 5.03 -11.54
CA ARG A 5 13.75 4.66 -11.67
C ARG A 5 13.58 3.24 -11.18
N LEU A 6 13.08 3.09 -9.96
CA LEU A 6 12.75 1.79 -9.37
C LEU A 6 11.56 1.11 -10.05
N GLY A 7 10.80 1.84 -10.87
CA GLY A 7 9.59 1.34 -11.54
C GLY A 7 8.31 1.62 -10.75
N ASP A 8 7.28 0.84 -11.04
CA ASP A 8 5.97 0.91 -10.41
C ASP A 8 5.46 -0.47 -9.99
N LEU A 9 4.40 -0.49 -9.18
CA LEU A 9 3.73 -1.68 -8.67
C LEU A 9 2.21 -1.50 -8.74
N SER A 10 1.47 -2.60 -8.59
CA SER A 10 0.01 -2.58 -8.61
C SER A 10 -0.54 -1.85 -7.38
N VAL A 11 -1.55 -1.00 -7.55
CA VAL A 11 -2.25 -0.41 -6.40
C VAL A 11 -2.90 -1.47 -5.48
N GLY A 12 -3.07 -2.71 -5.94
CA GLY A 12 -3.57 -3.82 -5.12
C GLY A 12 -2.77 -4.07 -3.83
N PHE A 13 -1.46 -3.79 -3.82
CA PHE A 13 -0.62 -3.89 -2.61
C PHE A 13 -1.01 -2.87 -1.52
N VAL A 14 -1.73 -1.80 -1.88
CA VAL A 14 -2.25 -0.82 -0.92
C VAL A 14 -3.32 -1.44 -0.03
N HIS A 15 -4.04 -2.47 -0.49
CA HIS A 15 -5.04 -3.15 0.35
C HIS A 15 -4.41 -3.82 1.56
N SER A 16 -3.29 -4.53 1.40
CA SER A 16 -2.60 -5.17 2.53
C SER A 16 -2.08 -4.13 3.55
N LEU A 17 -1.67 -2.94 3.08
CA LEU A 17 -1.30 -1.82 3.95
C LEU A 17 -2.51 -1.24 4.69
N ALA A 18 -3.64 -1.06 4.02
CA ALA A 18 -4.88 -0.59 4.62
C ALA A 18 -5.41 -1.58 5.67
N ASP A 19 -5.36 -2.89 5.39
CA ASP A 19 -5.73 -3.96 6.33
C ASP A 19 -4.81 -3.96 7.55
N ALA A 20 -3.51 -3.75 7.34
CA ALA A 20 -2.55 -3.66 8.44
C ALA A 20 -2.87 -2.47 9.36
N ILE A 21 -3.08 -1.27 8.81
CA ILE A 21 -3.47 -0.07 9.58
C ILE A 21 -4.78 -0.30 10.35
N HIS A 22 -5.81 -0.87 9.70
CA HIS A 22 -7.06 -1.22 10.36
C HIS A 22 -6.87 -2.19 11.53
N SER A 23 -5.91 -3.11 11.43
CA SER A 23 -5.63 -4.05 12.52
C SER A 23 -5.04 -3.39 13.78
N HIS A 24 -4.60 -2.13 13.69
CA HIS A 24 -4.24 -1.27 14.84
C HIS A 24 -5.43 -0.40 15.33
N GLY A 25 -6.63 -0.57 14.77
CA GLY A 25 -7.82 0.22 15.11
C GLY A 25 -7.82 1.64 14.53
N LEU A 26 -7.00 1.89 13.51
CA LEU A 26 -6.87 3.20 12.86
C LEU A 26 -7.55 3.18 11.49
N ASP A 27 -8.09 4.33 11.08
CA ASP A 27 -8.63 4.53 9.73
C ASP A 27 -7.48 4.86 8.75
N PRO A 28 -7.22 4.04 7.72
CA PRO A 28 -6.22 4.33 6.71
C PRO A 28 -6.64 5.42 5.72
N GLN A 29 -7.94 5.70 5.57
CA GLN A 29 -8.47 6.55 4.52
C GLN A 29 -7.83 7.95 4.47
N PRO A 30 -7.62 8.67 5.60
CA PRO A 30 -6.98 9.97 5.58
C PRO A 30 -5.54 9.94 5.04
N LEU A 31 -4.79 8.88 5.33
CA LEU A 31 -3.43 8.71 4.82
C LEU A 31 -3.45 8.38 3.33
N LEU A 32 -4.33 7.48 2.89
CA LEU A 32 -4.46 7.12 1.47
C LEU A 32 -4.84 8.31 0.59
N LEU A 33 -5.76 9.16 1.06
CA LEU A 33 -6.17 10.38 0.35
C LEU A 33 -5.01 11.38 0.20
N GLN A 34 -4.12 11.54 1.18
CA GLN A 34 -2.91 12.37 1.04
C GLN A 34 -1.99 11.88 -0.08
N TYR A 35 -2.07 10.60 -0.41
CA TYR A 35 -1.34 9.96 -1.50
C TYR A 35 -2.21 9.81 -2.77
N GLY A 36 -3.36 10.47 -2.86
CA GLY A 36 -4.25 10.43 -4.03
C GLY A 36 -4.78 9.02 -4.34
N LEU A 37 -4.90 8.17 -3.31
CA LEU A 37 -5.39 6.80 -3.41
C LEU A 37 -6.83 6.76 -2.86
N ASP A 38 -7.74 7.41 -3.58
CA ASP A 38 -9.17 7.32 -3.28
C ASP A 38 -9.75 5.94 -3.70
N PRO A 39 -10.98 5.59 -3.26
CA PRO A 39 -11.57 4.30 -3.58
C PRO A 39 -11.73 4.04 -5.08
N ALA A 40 -11.96 5.08 -5.89
CA ALA A 40 -12.09 4.93 -7.34
C ALA A 40 -10.74 4.57 -7.97
N ARG A 41 -9.65 5.20 -7.54
CA ARG A 41 -8.30 4.90 -7.99
C ARG A 41 -7.84 3.51 -7.58
N LEU A 42 -8.24 3.04 -6.40
CA LEU A 42 -7.92 1.69 -5.93
C LEU A 42 -8.73 0.60 -6.67
N ALA A 43 -9.92 0.93 -7.17
CA ALA A 43 -10.75 0.03 -7.97
C ALA A 43 -10.37 -0.02 -9.46
N GLU A 44 -9.52 0.90 -9.94
CA GLU A 44 -9.12 0.98 -11.33
C GLU A 44 -8.22 -0.20 -11.73
N ALA A 45 -8.70 -1.01 -12.69
CA ALA A 45 -7.97 -2.16 -13.19
C ALA A 45 -6.61 -1.74 -13.78
N GLY A 46 -5.53 -2.36 -13.30
CA GLY A 46 -4.18 -2.08 -13.78
C GLY A 46 -3.58 -0.76 -13.27
N ALA A 47 -4.23 -0.05 -12.36
CA ALA A 47 -3.65 1.16 -11.78
C ALA A 47 -2.30 0.88 -11.11
N ARG A 48 -1.34 1.78 -11.38
CA ARG A 48 0.06 1.66 -10.93
C ARG A 48 0.42 2.78 -9.97
N LEU A 49 1.28 2.44 -9.01
CA LEU A 49 1.90 3.36 -8.06
C LEU A 49 3.42 3.21 -8.15
N SER A 50 4.15 4.31 -8.23
CA SER A 50 5.61 4.23 -8.28
C SER A 50 6.19 3.65 -6.98
N ILE A 51 7.19 2.77 -7.09
CA ILE A 51 7.84 2.15 -5.92
C ILE A 51 8.30 3.21 -4.90
N PRO A 52 8.95 4.33 -5.29
CA PRO A 52 9.32 5.38 -4.33
C PRO A 52 8.13 5.99 -3.58
N ARG A 53 6.98 6.13 -4.25
CA ARG A 53 5.76 6.67 -3.62
C ARG A 53 5.17 5.66 -2.64
N TYR A 54 5.17 4.38 -3.00
CA TYR A 54 4.75 3.32 -2.09
C TYR A 54 5.68 3.16 -0.88
N MET A 55 7.00 3.26 -1.06
CA MET A 55 7.95 3.25 0.06
C MET A 55 7.69 4.40 1.04
N ARG A 56 7.43 5.61 0.53
CA ARG A 56 7.04 6.74 1.38
C ARG A 56 5.69 6.54 2.05
N LEU A 57 4.73 5.91 1.39
CA LEU A 57 3.44 5.55 1.99
C LEU A 57 3.63 4.56 3.15
N GLY A 58 4.41 3.49 2.93
CA GLY A 58 4.75 2.52 3.97
C GLY A 58 5.45 3.15 5.17
N HIS A 59 6.38 4.06 4.94
CA HIS A 59 7.04 4.80 6.02
C HIS A 59 6.04 5.66 6.82
N ALA A 60 5.14 6.37 6.14
CA ALA A 60 4.11 7.16 6.81
C ALA A 60 3.13 6.27 7.59
N ALA A 61 2.79 5.09 7.07
CA ALA A 61 1.97 4.11 7.77
C ALA A 61 2.64 3.60 9.06
N ILE A 62 3.96 3.31 9.02
CA ILE A 62 4.75 2.95 10.21
C ILE A 62 4.70 4.07 11.26
N GLN A 63 4.83 5.33 10.85
CA GLN A 63 4.73 6.47 11.77
C GLN A 63 3.32 6.62 12.36
N LEU A 64 2.29 6.38 11.54
CA LEU A 64 0.89 6.46 11.97
C LEU A 64 0.53 5.36 12.97
N THR A 65 0.97 4.13 12.75
CA THR A 65 0.65 2.99 13.62
C THR A 65 1.58 2.85 14.81
N GLY A 66 2.77 3.45 14.75
CA GLY A 66 3.85 3.23 15.71
C GLY A 66 4.48 1.84 15.64
N ASP A 67 4.17 1.06 14.60
CA ASP A 67 4.66 -0.32 14.44
C ASP A 67 5.75 -0.41 13.36
N PRO A 68 7.04 -0.55 13.74
CA PRO A 68 8.11 -0.76 12.77
C PRO A 68 8.01 -2.12 12.04
N GLY A 69 7.29 -3.08 12.61
CA GLY A 69 7.01 -4.41 12.05
C GLY A 69 5.82 -4.44 11.09
N LEU A 70 5.22 -3.30 10.74
CA LEU A 70 4.00 -3.23 9.93
C LEU A 70 4.08 -4.05 8.62
N GLY A 71 5.23 -4.11 7.97
CA GLY A 71 5.43 -4.92 6.76
C GLY A 71 5.23 -6.42 6.98
N LEU A 72 5.59 -6.95 8.15
CA LEU A 72 5.33 -8.34 8.52
C LEU A 72 3.83 -8.57 8.73
N ARG A 73 3.15 -7.61 9.36
CA ARG A 73 1.70 -7.63 9.54
C ARG A 73 0.97 -7.61 8.20
N MET A 74 1.41 -6.77 7.26
CA MET A 74 0.92 -6.76 5.89
C MET A 74 1.08 -8.14 5.23
N GLY A 75 2.24 -8.79 5.40
CA GLY A 75 2.48 -10.14 4.89
C GLY A 75 1.54 -11.20 5.47
N GLN A 76 1.26 -11.15 6.77
CA GLN A 76 0.31 -12.05 7.45
C GLN A 76 -1.15 -11.87 6.98
N LEU A 77 -1.52 -10.63 6.62
CA LEU A 77 -2.87 -10.28 6.15
C LEU A 77 -3.01 -10.40 4.63
N SER A 78 -1.91 -10.59 3.91
CA SER A 78 -1.89 -10.63 2.45
C SER A 78 -2.68 -11.84 1.95
N ARG A 79 -3.58 -11.59 0.99
CA ARG A 79 -4.36 -12.61 0.30
C ARG A 79 -3.78 -12.82 -1.09
N LEU A 80 -3.77 -14.07 -1.58
CA LEU A 80 -3.30 -14.39 -2.94
C LEU A 80 -3.98 -13.53 -4.01
N SER A 81 -5.27 -13.25 -3.86
CA SER A 81 -6.04 -12.36 -4.75
C SER A 81 -5.49 -10.94 -4.87
N GLN A 82 -4.67 -10.47 -3.92
CA GLN A 82 -4.03 -9.15 -3.96
C GLN A 82 -2.78 -9.11 -4.87
N ALA A 83 -2.31 -10.27 -5.35
CA ALA A 83 -1.21 -10.38 -6.32
C ALA A 83 -1.67 -10.15 -7.79
N GLY A 84 -2.96 -9.87 -8.02
CA GLY A 84 -3.54 -9.76 -9.36
C GLY A 84 -3.74 -11.13 -10.02
N LEU A 85 -3.60 -11.20 -11.35
CA LEU A 85 -3.78 -12.44 -12.14
C LEU A 85 -2.85 -13.60 -11.73
N ALA A 86 -1.72 -13.31 -11.07
CA ALA A 86 -0.81 -14.34 -10.58
C ALA A 86 -1.35 -15.08 -9.34
N GLY A 87 -2.41 -14.57 -8.71
CA GLY A 87 -2.97 -15.09 -7.47
C GLY A 87 -4.32 -15.80 -7.62
N VAL A 88 -4.76 -16.06 -8.84
CA VAL A 88 -5.97 -16.86 -9.17
C VAL A 88 -5.60 -18.23 -9.71
#